data_AF-A0A4S2F831-F1
#
_entry.id   AF-A0A4S2F831-F1
#
_cell.length_a   1.000
_cell.length_b   1.000
_cell.length_c   1.000
_cell.angle_alpha   90.00
_cell.angle_beta   90.00
_cell.angle_gamma   90.00
#
_symmetry.space_group_name_H-M   'P 1'
#
loop_
_entity.id
_entity.type
_entity.pdbx_description
1 polymer ?
#
loop_
_entity_poly.entity_id
_entity_poly.type
_entity_poly.pdbx_seq_one_letter_code
_entity_poly.pdbx_strand_id
1 'polypeptide(L)'
;MKEKEKFPYEIEEGAVMDYVENRFMLVLKDKEWTEEELGMLDPLRIGFCYTNGLAIFVLEGGDIDSSDFYFNIQECDWKDALLNADQVTVEVVLVDQHNDICWKRSKSFTKKDSLMIQETLKKQAEIEFMPGEYDVNISGMQSAYEPFELLKFEQCFMEM
;
A
#
# COMPACT_ATOMS: atom_id res chain seq x y z
N MET A 1 -29.46 -3.31 13.65
CA MET A 1 -28.29 -3.39 12.75
C MET A 1 -27.18 -2.57 13.39
N LYS A 2 -25.97 -3.11 13.52
CA LYS A 2 -24.82 -2.27 13.89
C LYS A 2 -24.58 -1.31 12.73
N GLU A 3 -24.46 -0.02 12.99
CA GLU A 3 -23.96 0.91 11.97
C GLU A 3 -22.56 0.43 11.57
N LYS A 4 -22.36 0.25 10.26
CA LYS A 4 -21.04 -0.01 9.72
C LYS A 4 -20.24 1.28 9.82
N GLU A 5 -18.96 1.16 10.20
CA GLU A 5 -18.04 2.29 10.21
C GLU A 5 -17.84 2.78 8.78
N LYS A 6 -18.00 4.08 8.53
CA LYS A 6 -17.77 4.69 7.22
C LYS A 6 -16.29 5.03 7.08
N PHE A 7 -15.73 4.76 5.91
CA PHE A 7 -14.43 5.32 5.55
C PHE A 7 -14.57 6.85 5.42
N PRO A 8 -13.70 7.64 6.07
CA PRO A 8 -13.91 9.08 6.20
C PRO A 8 -13.58 9.88 4.93
N TYR A 9 -12.96 9.26 3.92
CA TYR A 9 -12.57 9.92 2.67
C TYR A 9 -13.39 9.37 1.50
N GLU A 10 -13.71 10.23 0.54
CA GLU A 10 -14.29 9.79 -0.73
C GLU A 10 -13.18 9.28 -1.65
N ILE A 11 -13.30 8.02 -2.09
CA ILE A 11 -12.37 7.37 -3.01
C ILE A 11 -13.16 6.72 -4.15
N GLU A 12 -12.53 6.63 -5.33
CA GLU A 12 -13.06 5.90 -6.48
C GLU A 12 -12.87 4.38 -6.31
N GLU A 13 -13.50 3.58 -7.19
CA GLU A 13 -13.29 2.13 -7.26
C GLU A 13 -11.83 1.84 -7.63
N GLY A 14 -11.20 0.86 -6.97
CA GLY A 14 -9.80 0.50 -7.18
C GLY A 14 -8.91 0.66 -5.93
N ALA A 15 -7.61 0.74 -6.17
CA ALA A 15 -6.57 0.79 -5.15
C ALA A 15 -6.07 2.23 -4.92
N VAL A 16 -6.10 2.68 -3.67
CA VAL A 16 -5.59 3.98 -3.24
C VAL A 16 -4.65 3.79 -2.06
N MET A 17 -3.57 4.55 -2.02
CA MET A 17 -2.66 4.57 -0.87
C MET A 17 -2.20 5.98 -0.53
N ASP A 18 -2.04 6.23 0.76
CA ASP A 18 -1.32 7.40 1.27
C ASP A 18 -0.60 7.06 2.59
N TYR A 19 0.35 7.90 3.01
CA TYR A 19 0.92 7.86 4.35
C TYR A 19 0.33 8.99 5.20
N VAL A 20 -0.59 8.63 6.08
CA VAL A 20 -1.33 9.56 6.94
C VAL A 20 -1.42 9.01 8.36
N GLU A 21 -1.48 9.89 9.36
CA GLU A 21 -1.61 9.49 10.77
C GLU A 21 -0.55 8.46 11.22
N ASN A 22 0.69 8.62 10.74
CA ASN A 22 1.84 7.76 11.01
C ASN A 22 1.72 6.30 10.51
N ARG A 23 0.90 6.04 9.49
CA ARG A 23 0.77 4.72 8.85
C ARG A 23 0.56 4.85 7.35
N PHE A 24 1.02 3.85 6.60
CA PHE A 24 0.56 3.64 5.23
C PHE A 24 -0.87 3.11 5.30
N MET A 25 -1.79 3.81 4.67
CA MET A 25 -3.18 3.39 4.54
C MET A 25 -3.37 2.87 3.11
N LEU A 26 -3.55 1.56 2.98
CA LEU A 26 -3.81 0.88 1.70
C LEU A 26 -5.30 0.58 1.65
N VAL A 27 -6.00 1.21 0.72
CA VAL A 27 -7.45 1.12 0.63
C VAL A 27 -7.82 0.50 -0.71
N LEU A 28 -8.61 -0.57 -0.65
CA LEU A 28 -9.23 -1.18 -1.84
C LEU A 28 -10.72 -0.93 -1.77
N LYS A 29 -11.26 -0.28 -2.80
CA LYS A 29 -12.68 -0.08 -2.96
C LYS A 29 -13.21 -0.93 -4.10
N ASP A 30 -14.22 -1.73 -3.78
CA ASP A 30 -14.98 -2.52 -4.74
C ASP A 30 -16.49 -2.32 -4.51
N LYS A 31 -17.33 -2.83 -5.41
CA LYS A 31 -18.78 -2.74 -5.31
C LYS A 31 -19.30 -3.44 -4.08
N GLU A 32 -18.80 -4.64 -3.82
CA GLU A 32 -19.14 -5.46 -2.67
C GLU A 32 -17.96 -6.33 -2.26
N TRP A 33 -17.92 -6.68 -0.97
CA TRP A 33 -16.98 -7.67 -0.43
C TRP A 33 -17.81 -8.80 0.18
N THR A 34 -17.62 -10.01 -0.32
CA THR A 34 -18.31 -11.22 0.14
C THR A 34 -17.64 -11.77 1.39
N GLU A 35 -18.40 -12.53 2.20
CA GLU A 35 -17.82 -13.20 3.38
C GLU A 35 -16.73 -14.21 3.00
N GLU A 36 -16.80 -14.79 1.80
CA GLU A 36 -15.79 -15.71 1.26
C GLU A 36 -14.47 -14.97 0.97
N GLU A 37 -14.50 -13.86 0.23
CA GLU A 37 -13.31 -13.02 -0.02
C GLU A 37 -12.69 -12.55 1.30
N LEU A 38 -13.52 -12.07 2.24
CA LEU A 38 -13.04 -11.62 3.54
C LEU A 38 -12.46 -12.74 4.39
N GLY A 39 -12.99 -13.97 4.27
CA GLY A 39 -12.49 -15.14 4.96
C GLY A 39 -11.16 -15.66 4.42
N MET A 40 -10.84 -15.35 3.16
CA MET A 40 -9.61 -15.77 2.49
C MET A 40 -8.43 -14.81 2.69
N LEU A 41 -8.66 -13.64 3.30
CA LEU A 41 -7.62 -12.68 3.70
C LEU A 41 -6.65 -13.20 4.77
N ASP A 42 -6.70 -14.47 5.18
CA ASP A 42 -5.83 -15.02 6.22
C ASP A 42 -5.10 -16.28 5.71
N PRO A 43 -3.78 -16.20 5.41
CA PRO A 43 -2.88 -15.08 5.67
C PRO A 43 -2.94 -13.99 4.59
N LEU A 44 -2.90 -12.73 5.02
CA LEU A 44 -2.63 -11.58 4.16
C LEU A 44 -1.13 -11.28 4.21
N ARG A 45 -0.51 -10.96 3.08
CA ARG A 45 0.91 -10.68 2.97
C ARG A 45 1.12 -9.33 2.28
N ILE A 46 2.02 -8.54 2.83
CA ILE A 46 2.45 -7.25 2.26
C ILE A 46 3.93 -7.31 1.97
N GLY A 47 4.29 -7.31 0.69
CA GLY A 47 5.66 -7.13 0.21
C GLY A 47 5.97 -5.67 -0.06
N PHE A 48 7.12 -5.18 0.39
CA PHE A 48 7.68 -3.90 -0.04
C PHE A 48 8.71 -4.16 -1.13
N CYS A 49 8.45 -3.61 -2.31
CA CYS A 49 9.28 -3.73 -3.51
C CYS A 49 9.87 -2.37 -3.88
N TYR A 50 11.06 -2.39 -4.47
CA TYR A 50 11.69 -1.17 -4.99
C TYR A 50 12.37 -1.44 -6.32
N THR A 51 11.96 -0.71 -7.36
CA THR A 51 12.52 -0.84 -8.70
C THR A 51 12.23 0.42 -9.52
N ASN A 52 13.06 0.76 -10.49
CA ASN A 52 12.88 1.94 -11.37
C ASN A 52 12.58 3.26 -10.62
N GLY A 53 13.13 3.44 -9.41
CA GLY A 53 12.86 4.62 -8.58
C GLY A 53 11.47 4.66 -7.93
N LEU A 54 10.72 3.56 -8.00
CA LEU A 54 9.38 3.42 -7.45
C LEU A 54 9.41 2.55 -6.19
N ALA A 55 8.82 3.07 -5.12
CA ALA A 55 8.46 2.29 -3.94
C ALA A 55 7.07 1.71 -4.15
N ILE A 56 6.92 0.40 -3.97
CA ILE A 56 5.70 -0.33 -4.29
C ILE A 56 5.35 -1.25 -3.12
N PHE A 57 4.12 -1.19 -2.63
CA PHE A 57 3.59 -2.23 -1.74
C PHE A 57 2.75 -3.19 -2.56
N VAL A 58 3.03 -4.49 -2.43
CA VAL A 58 2.26 -5.56 -3.08
C VAL A 58 1.49 -6.29 -1.99
N LEU A 59 0.17 -6.30 -2.12
CA LEU A 59 -0.76 -7.02 -1.27
C LEU A 59 -1.11 -8.35 -1.91
N GLU A 60 -0.88 -9.45 -1.20
CA GLU A 60 -1.30 -10.80 -1.58
C GLU A 60 -2.17 -11.37 -0.47
N GLY A 61 -3.37 -11.87 -0.78
CA GLY A 61 -4.24 -12.47 0.24
C GLY A 61 -5.28 -13.40 -0.36
N GLY A 62 -5.13 -14.70 -0.14
CA GLY A 62 -6.09 -15.70 -0.61
C GLY A 62 -6.30 -15.70 -2.12
N ASP A 63 -7.56 -15.78 -2.55
CA ASP A 63 -8.01 -15.68 -3.96
C ASP A 63 -8.32 -14.22 -4.37
N ILE A 64 -7.97 -13.23 -3.54
CA ILE A 64 -8.04 -11.83 -3.96
C ILE A 64 -6.84 -11.60 -4.89
N ASP A 65 -7.13 -11.12 -6.09
CA ASP A 65 -6.10 -10.76 -7.06
C ASP A 65 -5.08 -9.83 -6.38
N SER A 66 -3.80 -10.15 -6.54
CA SER A 66 -2.73 -9.37 -5.94
C SER A 66 -2.86 -7.91 -6.36
N SER A 67 -2.64 -6.98 -5.44
CA SER A 67 -2.80 -5.54 -5.71
C SER A 67 -1.49 -4.81 -5.44
N ASP A 68 -1.11 -3.86 -6.30
CA ASP A 68 0.07 -3.04 -6.16
C ASP A 68 -0.26 -1.57 -5.84
N PHE A 69 0.49 -0.98 -4.92
CA PHE A 69 0.32 0.40 -4.46
C PHE A 69 1.64 1.15 -4.62
N TYR A 70 1.65 2.18 -5.46
CA TYR A 70 2.84 2.98 -5.73
C TYR A 70 2.92 4.18 -4.78
N PHE A 71 4.08 4.35 -4.13
CA PHE A 71 4.32 5.42 -3.18
C PHE A 71 5.38 6.40 -3.69
N ASN A 72 5.04 7.69 -3.65
CA ASN A 72 5.97 8.78 -3.95
C ASN A 72 6.31 9.56 -2.68
N ILE A 73 7.49 9.31 -2.11
CA ILE A 73 7.96 10.06 -0.94
C ILE A 73 8.12 11.57 -1.22
N GLN A 74 8.30 11.97 -2.48
CA GLN A 74 8.53 13.38 -2.85
C GLN A 74 7.25 14.21 -2.78
N GLU A 75 6.09 13.56 -2.87
CA GLU A 75 4.76 14.18 -2.77
C GLU A 75 4.06 13.86 -1.43
N CYS A 76 4.77 13.21 -0.50
CA CYS A 76 4.24 12.86 0.81
C CYS A 76 4.34 14.04 1.79
N ASP A 77 3.19 14.60 2.20
CA ASP A 77 3.10 15.68 3.19
C ASP A 77 3.68 15.28 4.56
N TRP A 78 3.62 13.99 4.89
CA TRP A 78 4.06 13.41 6.16
C TRP A 78 5.47 12.79 6.07
N LYS A 79 6.25 13.15 5.05
CA LYS A 79 7.61 12.62 4.79
C LYS A 79 8.50 12.60 6.04
N ASP A 80 8.60 13.71 6.77
CA ASP A 80 9.47 13.77 7.95
C ASP A 80 9.00 12.84 9.08
N ALA A 81 7.68 12.69 9.26
CA ALA A 81 7.14 11.75 10.23
C ALA A 81 7.45 10.30 9.84
N LEU A 82 7.26 9.95 8.55
CA LEU A 82 7.58 8.63 8.00
C LEU A 82 9.06 8.27 8.18
N LEU A 83 9.96 9.19 7.82
CA LEU A 83 11.40 8.93 7.84
C LEU A 83 12.01 8.87 9.25
N ASN A 84 11.27 9.30 10.28
CA ASN A 84 11.68 9.31 11.68
C ASN A 84 10.84 8.38 12.58
N ALA A 85 9.87 7.66 12.02
CA ALA A 85 9.05 6.72 12.77
C ALA A 85 9.90 5.57 13.35
N ASP A 86 9.57 5.09 14.56
CA ASP A 86 10.25 3.92 15.17
C ASP A 86 10.01 2.64 14.35
N GLN A 87 8.79 2.49 13.81
CA GLN A 87 8.40 1.41 12.92
C GLN A 87 7.46 1.92 11.84
N VAL A 88 7.59 1.34 10.65
CA VAL A 88 6.65 1.55 9.53
C VAL A 88 5.42 0.69 9.79
N THR A 89 4.26 1.33 9.88
CA THR A 89 2.96 0.67 10.08
C THR A 89 2.15 0.73 8.79
N VAL A 90 1.48 -0.36 8.47
CA VAL A 90 0.52 -0.44 7.37
C VAL A 90 -0.84 -0.83 7.91
N GLU A 91 -1.87 -0.14 7.45
CA GLU A 91 -3.27 -0.46 7.66
C GLU A 91 -3.92 -0.71 6.30
N VAL A 92 -4.48 -1.91 6.14
CA VAL A 92 -5.25 -2.28 4.95
C VAL A 92 -6.72 -2.14 5.28
N VAL A 93 -7.47 -1.48 4.40
CA VAL A 93 -8.90 -1.22 4.55
C VAL A 93 -9.63 -1.63 3.27
N LEU A 94 -10.62 -2.49 3.41
CA LEU A 94 -11.51 -2.87 2.31
C LEU A 94 -12.83 -2.12 2.46
N VAL A 95 -13.22 -1.41 1.41
CA VAL A 95 -14.36 -0.49 1.40
C VAL A 95 -15.34 -0.90 0.28
N ASP A 96 -16.64 -0.84 0.56
CA ASP A 96 -17.66 -1.12 -0.47
C ASP A 96 -18.10 0.15 -1.24
N GLN A 97 -19.01 0.00 -2.22
CA GLN A 97 -19.54 1.13 -2.99
C GLN A 97 -20.23 2.21 -2.13
N HIS A 98 -20.71 1.85 -0.93
CA HIS A 98 -21.36 2.77 0.00
C HIS A 98 -20.37 3.45 0.94
N ASN A 99 -19.06 3.24 0.74
CA ASN A 99 -18.00 3.72 1.62
C ASN A 99 -18.05 3.08 3.02
N ASP A 100 -18.71 1.92 3.18
CA ASP A 100 -18.66 1.17 4.43
C ASP A 100 -17.36 0.35 4.50
N ILE A 101 -16.72 0.37 5.67
CA ILE A 101 -15.56 -0.48 5.95
C ILE A 101 -16.06 -1.91 6.13
N CYS A 102 -15.70 -2.78 5.18
CA CYS A 102 -16.00 -4.21 5.24
C CYS A 102 -14.95 -4.98 6.03
N TRP A 103 -13.69 -4.55 5.96
CA TRP A 103 -12.58 -5.20 6.65
C TRP A 103 -11.44 -4.22 6.89
N LYS A 104 -10.73 -4.40 8.01
CA LYS A 104 -9.57 -3.58 8.36
C LYS A 104 -8.59 -4.36 9.24
N ARG A 105 -7.30 -4.28 8.92
CA ARG A 105 -6.22 -4.83 9.76
C ARG A 105 -5.02 -3.89 9.69
N SER A 106 -4.31 -3.76 10.82
CA SER A 106 -3.11 -2.95 10.92
C SER A 106 -1.98 -3.76 11.52
N LYS A 107 -0.78 -3.62 10.96
CA LYS A 107 0.44 -4.28 11.45
C LYS A 107 1.66 -3.43 11.12
N SER A 108 2.67 -3.52 11.98
CA SER A 108 3.94 -2.84 11.77
C SER A 108 5.00 -3.82 11.27
N PHE A 109 5.79 -3.37 10.31
CA PHE A 109 7.03 -4.06 9.93
C PHE A 109 7.98 -4.14 11.12
N THR A 110 8.90 -5.11 11.11
CA THR A 110 9.95 -5.16 12.13
C THR A 110 10.79 -3.88 12.11
N LYS A 111 11.52 -3.56 13.20
CA LYS A 111 12.41 -2.39 13.22
C LYS A 111 13.47 -2.44 12.11
N LYS A 112 13.97 -3.64 11.81
CA LYS A 112 14.95 -3.85 10.73
C LYS A 112 14.36 -3.53 9.37
N ASP A 113 13.16 -4.07 9.08
CA ASP A 113 12.50 -3.85 7.80
C ASP A 113 12.01 -2.41 7.65
N SER A 114 11.53 -1.81 8.74
CA SER A 114 11.15 -0.40 8.81
C SER A 114 12.32 0.51 8.45
N LEU A 115 13.50 0.26 9.02
CA LEU A 115 14.71 1.02 8.70
C LEU A 115 15.09 0.87 7.22
N MET A 116 14.99 -0.35 6.68
CA MET A 116 15.27 -0.60 5.26
C MET A 116 14.31 0.16 4.35
N ILE A 117 13.00 0.14 4.65
CA ILE A 117 11.99 0.91 3.90
C ILE A 117 12.34 2.40 3.96
N GLN A 118 12.59 2.94 5.16
CA GLN A 118 12.92 4.36 5.34
C GLN A 118 14.21 4.77 4.63
N GLU A 119 15.25 3.95 4.65
CA GLU A 119 16.50 4.21 3.92
C GLU A 119 16.28 4.19 2.40
N THR A 120 15.43 3.29 1.91
CA THR A 120 15.05 3.23 0.50
C THR A 120 14.28 4.48 0.09
N LEU A 121 13.31 4.91 0.89
CA LEU A 121 12.54 6.14 0.66
C LEU A 121 13.41 7.40 0.79
N LYS A 122 14.41 7.43 1.68
CA LYS A 122 15.40 8.52 1.73
C LYS A 122 16.14 8.65 0.41
N LYS A 123 16.61 7.54 -0.16
CA LYS A 123 17.27 7.54 -1.47
C LYS A 123 16.32 8.01 -2.57
N GLN A 124 15.08 7.53 -2.59
CA GLN A 124 14.06 7.98 -3.55
C GLN A 124 13.82 9.49 -3.44
N ALA A 125 13.82 10.04 -2.22
CA ALA A 125 13.63 11.46 -1.97
C ALA A 125 14.78 12.36 -2.44
N GLU A 126 15.96 11.79 -2.69
CA GLU A 126 17.16 12.51 -3.20
C GLU A 126 17.26 12.48 -4.73
N ILE A 127 16.44 11.66 -5.41
CA ILE A 127 16.37 11.61 -6.87
C ILE A 127 15.80 12.94 -7.38
N GLU A 128 16.43 13.51 -8.41
CA GLU A 128 15.96 14.75 -9.03
C GLU A 128 14.53 14.56 -9.54
N PHE A 129 13.61 15.38 -9.03
CA PHE A 129 12.21 15.34 -9.44
C PHE A 129 12.08 15.82 -10.89
N MET A 130 11.75 14.90 -11.80
CA MET A 130 11.35 15.25 -13.16
C MET A 130 9.82 15.18 -13.28
N PRO A 131 9.13 16.32 -13.52
CA PRO A 131 7.68 16.34 -13.65
C PRO A 131 7.18 15.33 -14.68
N GLY A 132 6.26 14.46 -14.28
CA GLY A 132 5.65 13.42 -15.12
C GLY A 132 6.49 12.16 -15.34
N GLU A 133 7.75 12.11 -14.90
CA GLU A 133 8.56 10.87 -14.99
C GLU A 133 8.00 9.78 -14.07
N TYR A 134 7.52 10.16 -12.89
CA TYR A 134 6.93 9.24 -11.93
C TYR A 134 5.70 8.52 -12.51
N ASP A 135 4.76 9.27 -13.10
CA ASP A 135 3.55 8.71 -13.73
C ASP A 135 3.87 7.81 -14.93
N VAL A 136 4.88 8.18 -15.72
CA VAL A 136 5.36 7.36 -16.84
C VAL A 136 5.98 6.06 -16.33
N ASN A 137 6.75 6.11 -15.25
CA ASN A 137 7.33 4.92 -14.64
C ASN A 137 6.25 3.99 -14.08
N ILE A 138 5.23 4.52 -13.40
CA ILE A 138 4.07 3.73 -12.94
C ILE A 138 3.38 3.06 -14.12
N SER A 139 3.04 3.84 -15.16
CA SER A 139 2.35 3.33 -16.35
C SER A 139 3.17 2.22 -17.03
N GLY A 140 4.50 2.38 -17.07
CA GLY A 140 5.42 1.39 -17.59
C GLY A 140 5.45 0.11 -16.75
N MET A 141 5.43 0.22 -15.42
CA MET A 141 5.38 -0.94 -14.52
C MET A 141 4.06 -1.69 -14.66
N GLN A 142 2.92 -1.00 -14.61
CA GLN A 142 1.58 -1.59 -14.75
C GLN A 142 1.34 -2.22 -16.13
N SER A 143 2.02 -1.74 -17.18
CA SER A 143 1.96 -2.35 -18.52
C SER A 143 2.86 -3.57 -18.67
N ALA A 144 3.88 -3.71 -17.82
CA ALA A 144 4.92 -4.71 -17.95
C ALA A 144 4.77 -5.90 -16.99
N TYR A 145 4.06 -5.70 -15.87
CA TYR A 145 3.98 -6.67 -14.79
C TYR A 145 2.58 -6.76 -14.23
N GLU A 146 2.18 -7.99 -13.94
CA GLU A 146 1.09 -8.24 -12.99
C GLU A 146 1.59 -7.99 -11.55
N PRO A 147 0.71 -7.63 -10.60
CA PRO A 147 1.13 -7.28 -9.24
C PRO A 147 1.96 -8.37 -8.54
N PHE A 148 1.62 -9.65 -8.72
CA PHE A 148 2.38 -10.77 -8.15
C PHE A 148 3.80 -10.90 -8.76
N GLU A 149 4.02 -10.45 -9.99
CA GLU A 149 5.34 -10.50 -10.63
C GLU A 149 6.31 -9.45 -10.06
N LEU A 150 5.78 -8.38 -9.45
CA LEU A 150 6.58 -7.32 -8.82
C LEU A 150 7.34 -7.82 -7.59
N LEU A 151 6.90 -8.92 -6.98
CA LEU A 151 7.53 -9.55 -5.82
C LEU A 151 8.97 -10.00 -6.08
N LYS A 152 9.37 -10.16 -7.35
CA LYS A 152 10.78 -10.40 -7.70
C LYS A 152 11.71 -9.23 -7.31
N PHE A 153 11.15 -8.04 -7.06
CA PHE A 153 11.85 -6.84 -6.61
C PHE A 153 11.67 -6.59 -5.10
N GLU A 154 11.13 -7.56 -4.37
CA GLU A 154 10.88 -7.46 -2.94
C GLU A 154 12.17 -7.24 -2.15
N GLN A 155 12.10 -6.30 -1.21
CA GLN A 155 13.17 -6.00 -0.26
C GLN A 155 12.85 -6.56 1.14
N CYS A 156 11.58 -6.54 1.55
CA CYS A 156 11.07 -7.19 2.76
C CYS A 156 9.57 -7.48 2.64
N PHE A 157 9.03 -8.30 3.53
CA PHE A 157 7.60 -8.55 3.62
C PHE A 157 7.14 -8.69 5.07
N MET A 158 5.83 -8.61 5.27
CA MET A 158 5.17 -9.06 6.49
C MET A 158 3.90 -9.82 6.15
N GLU A 159 3.62 -10.88 6.91
CA GLU A 159 2.29 -11.51 6.94
C GLU A 159 1.47 -10.78 8.01
N MET A 160 0.18 -10.55 7.79
CA MET A 160 -0.73 -9.86 8.71
C MET A 160 -1.75 -10.81 9.30
#